data_AF-A0A9X0CX93-F1
#
_entry.id   AF-A0A9X0CX93-F1
#
_cell.length_a   1.000
_cell.length_b   1.000
_cell.length_c   1.000
_cell.angle_alpha   90.00
_cell.angle_beta   90.00
_cell.angle_gamma   90.00
#
_symmetry.space_group_name_H-M   'P 1'
#
loop_
_entity.id
_entity.type
_entity.pdbx_description
1 polymer ?
#
loop_
_entity_poly.entity_id
_entity_poly.type
_entity_poly.pdbx_seq_one_letter_code
_entity_poly.pdbx_strand_id
1 'polypeptide(L)'
;MEDTYNFGGHQINKTMKTCTWSGEKCDDRNFTRNLTSMGLCHTFNSGNDGRDILRVKNAGSKFGLNLVLDVQQLTGAYKFFS
;
A
#
# COMPACT_ATOMS: atom_id res chain seq x y z
N MET A 1 5.14 2.40 21.32
CA MET A 1 4.70 3.59 20.56
C MET A 1 4.67 3.29 19.06
N GLU A 2 5.70 2.61 18.53
CA GLU A 2 5.72 2.06 17.17
C GLU A 2 4.51 1.15 16.85
N ASP A 3 4.20 0.23 17.76
CA ASP A 3 3.05 -0.69 17.63
C ASP A 3 1.71 0.03 17.49
N THR A 4 1.56 1.20 18.13
CA THR A 4 0.35 2.01 18.05
C THR A 4 0.14 2.54 16.64
N TYR A 5 1.18 3.08 16.00
CA TYR A 5 1.09 3.54 14.61
C TYR A 5 0.94 2.38 13.63
N ASN A 6 1.60 1.26 13.92
CA ASN A 6 1.50 0.06 13.11
C ASN A 6 0.07 -0.52 13.12
N PHE A 7 -0.60 -0.59 14.27
CA PHE A 7 -1.95 -1.13 14.34
C PHE A 7 -3.04 -0.10 14.02
N GLY A 8 -2.85 1.15 14.46
CA GLY A 8 -3.83 2.23 14.32
C GLY A 8 -3.83 2.92 12.96
N GLY A 9 -2.77 2.78 12.17
CA GLY A 9 -2.69 3.34 10.82
C GLY A 9 -3.56 2.63 9.79
N HIS A 10 -3.75 3.27 8.63
CA HIS A 10 -4.46 2.66 7.50
C HIS A 10 -3.70 1.44 6.98
N GLN A 11 -4.38 0.29 6.99
CA GLN A 11 -3.83 -0.97 6.52
C GLN A 11 -4.00 -1.08 5.00
N ILE A 12 -2.92 -1.38 4.27
CA ILE A 12 -2.93 -1.39 2.80
C ILE A 12 -3.95 -2.38 2.24
N ASN A 13 -4.17 -3.53 2.89
CA ASN A 13 -5.17 -4.52 2.49
C ASN A 13 -6.63 -4.02 2.60
N LYS A 14 -6.87 -2.91 3.30
CA LYS A 14 -8.19 -2.27 3.42
C LYS A 14 -8.34 -1.06 2.51
N THR A 15 -7.27 -0.31 2.29
CA THR A 15 -7.28 0.88 1.44
C THR A 15 -7.12 0.51 -0.04
N MET A 16 -6.36 -0.53 -0.37
CA MET A 16 -6.15 -0.94 -1.76
C MET A 16 -7.36 -1.72 -2.28
N LYS A 17 -8.01 -1.20 -3.33
CA LYS A 17 -9.14 -1.86 -4.01
C LYS A 17 -8.67 -2.70 -5.18
N THR A 18 -7.77 -2.18 -6.00
CA THR A 18 -7.15 -2.90 -7.12
C THR A 18 -5.67 -2.57 -7.20
N CYS A 19 -4.90 -3.55 -7.67
CA CYS A 19 -3.47 -3.42 -7.90
C CYS A 19 -3.11 -4.26 -9.13
N THR A 20 -2.47 -3.63 -10.11
CA THR A 20 -1.77 -4.36 -11.17
C THR A 20 -0.37 -3.80 -11.38
N TRP A 21 0.58 -4.69 -11.64
CA TRP A 21 1.96 -4.38 -11.99
C TRP A 21 2.31 -5.09 -13.28
N SER A 22 2.69 -4.34 -14.31
CA SER A 22 3.02 -4.90 -15.62
C SER A 22 1.92 -5.80 -16.22
N GLY A 23 0.66 -5.47 -15.95
CA GLY A 23 -0.51 -6.22 -16.40
C GLY A 23 -0.91 -7.41 -15.51
N GLU A 24 -0.09 -7.77 -14.53
CA GLU A 24 -0.36 -8.86 -13.59
C GLU A 24 -0.98 -8.34 -12.29
N LYS A 25 -1.80 -9.15 -11.62
CA LYS A 25 -2.37 -8.78 -10.32
C LYS A 25 -1.25 -8.70 -9.27
N CYS A 26 -1.28 -7.66 -8.45
CA CYS A 26 -0.47 -7.54 -7.23
C CYS A 26 -1.37 -7.48 -5.99
N ASP A 27 -0.77 -7.66 -4.82
CA ASP A 27 -1.48 -7.61 -3.54
C ASP A 27 -0.69 -6.89 -2.45
N ASP A 28 -1.24 -6.87 -1.24
CA ASP A 28 -0.72 -6.17 -0.07
C ASP A 28 0.69 -6.63 0.32
N ARG A 29 1.05 -7.88 -0.01
CA ARG A 29 2.38 -8.43 0.26
C ARG A 29 3.44 -7.79 -0.61
N ASN A 30 3.08 -7.12 -1.71
CA ASN A 30 4.02 -6.38 -2.56
C ASN A 30 4.40 -4.99 -2.00
N PHE A 31 3.85 -4.61 -0.85
CA PHE A 31 4.13 -3.34 -0.19
C PHE A 31 4.89 -3.56 1.12
N THR A 32 5.94 -2.79 1.34
CA THR A 32 6.67 -2.74 2.62
C THR A 32 6.09 -1.65 3.49
N ARG A 33 5.87 -1.95 4.76
CA ARG A 33 5.41 -0.98 5.76
C ARG A 33 6.58 -0.10 6.18
N ASN A 34 6.39 1.22 6.17
CA ASN A 34 7.38 2.19 6.57
C ASN A 34 6.73 3.24 7.47
N LEU A 35 7.30 3.47 8.65
CA LEU A 35 6.86 4.54 9.53
C LEU A 35 7.55 5.84 9.16
N THR A 36 6.75 6.88 8.95
CA THR A 36 7.21 8.23 8.64
C THR A 36 6.65 9.21 9.66
N SER A 37 7.02 10.50 9.56
CA SER A 37 6.37 11.54 10.37
C SER A 37 4.87 11.69 10.11
N MET A 38 4.36 11.16 8.99
CA MET A 38 2.92 11.11 8.66
C MET A 38 2.22 9.84 9.18
N GLY A 39 2.93 8.97 9.90
CA GLY A 39 2.41 7.70 10.41
C GLY A 39 2.76 6.51 9.52
N LEU A 40 1.86 5.52 9.47
CA LEU A 40 2.05 4.29 8.71
C LEU A 40 1.89 4.51 7.20
N CYS A 41 2.98 4.36 6.47
CA CYS A 41 3.02 4.40 5.02
C CYS A 41 3.37 3.02 4.45
N HIS A 42 3.07 2.83 3.16
CA HIS A 42 3.31 1.58 2.44
C HIS A 42 4.06 1.87 1.14
N THR A 43 5.16 1.18 0.90
CA THR A 43 6.04 1.40 -0.26
C THR A 43 6.03 0.17 -1.16
N PHE A 44 5.54 0.35 -2.38
CA PHE A 44 5.64 -0.67 -3.43
C PHE A 44 7.08 -0.78 -3.92
N ASN A 45 7.56 -2.01 -4.19
CA ASN A 45 8.89 -2.26 -4.77
C ASN A 45 10.04 -1.58 -3.99
N SER A 46 10.02 -1.69 -2.66
CA SER A 46 10.96 -1.01 -1.75
C SER A 46 12.42 -1.46 -1.90
N GLY A 47 12.65 -2.70 -2.37
CA GLY A 47 13.98 -3.32 -2.36
C GLY A 47 14.45 -3.80 -0.99
N ASN A 48 13.61 -3.65 0.04
CA ASN A 48 13.93 -4.15 1.38
C ASN A 48 13.72 -5.67 1.47
N ASP A 49 14.17 -6.25 2.58
CA ASP A 49 13.97 -7.67 2.92
C ASP A 49 14.56 -8.67 1.91
N GLY A 50 15.60 -8.25 1.17
CA GLY A 50 16.29 -9.10 0.19
C GLY A 50 15.45 -9.44 -1.05
N ARG A 51 14.36 -8.70 -1.30
CA ARG A 51 13.52 -8.89 -2.48
C ARG A 51 14.13 -8.23 -3.71
N ASP A 52 14.08 -8.94 -4.83
CA ASP A 52 14.53 -8.39 -6.11
C ASP A 52 13.72 -7.16 -6.52
N ILE A 53 14.43 -6.15 -7.03
CA ILE A 53 13.81 -4.93 -7.56
C ILE A 53 13.06 -5.25 -8.85
N LEU A 54 11.75 -4.97 -8.85
CA LEU A 54 10.91 -5.07 -10.03
C LEU A 54 11.30 -4.00 -11.05
N ARG A 55 11.40 -4.40 -12.33
CA ARG A 55 11.77 -3.54 -13.46
C ARG A 55 10.82 -3.77 -14.62
N VAL A 56 10.58 -2.71 -15.40
CA VAL A 56 9.84 -2.77 -16.66
C VAL A 56 10.80 -2.61 -17.82
N LYS A 57 10.58 -3.34 -18.91
CA LYS A 57 11.35 -3.21 -20.16
C LYS A 57 10.67 -2.29 -21.17
N ASN A 58 9.35 -2.19 -21.08
CA ASN A 58 8.51 -1.55 -22.08
C ASN A 58 7.86 -0.30 -21.48
N ALA A 59 7.81 0.78 -22.27
CA ALA A 59 7.08 1.98 -21.91
C ALA A 59 5.57 1.80 -22.16
N GLY A 60 4.75 2.51 -21.37
CA GLY A 60 3.29 2.53 -21.50
C GLY A 60 2.59 2.25 -20.17
N SER A 61 1.37 2.80 -20.01
CA SER A 61 0.61 2.74 -18.76
C SER A 61 0.29 1.31 -18.30
N LYS A 62 0.13 0.37 -19.22
CA LYS A 62 -0.09 -1.05 -18.92
C LYS A 62 1.10 -1.71 -18.21
N PHE A 63 2.32 -1.25 -18.48
CA PHE A 63 3.53 -1.88 -17.96
C PHE A 63 3.90 -1.40 -16.55
N GLY A 64 3.38 -0.24 -16.12
CA GLY A 64 3.64 0.32 -14.80
C GLY A 64 2.77 -0.26 -13.67
N LEU A 65 2.79 0.43 -12.53
CA LEU A 65 1.87 0.20 -11.42
C LEU A 65 0.56 0.92 -11.69
N ASN A 66 -0.55 0.20 -11.59
CA ASN A 66 -1.90 0.76 -11.55
C ASN A 66 -2.52 0.40 -10.20
N LEU A 67 -3.02 1.39 -9.49
CA LEU A 67 -3.49 1.28 -8.12
C LEU A 67 -4.76 2.09 -7.96
N VAL A 68 -5.81 1.47 -7.40
CA VAL A 68 -7.00 2.19 -6.94
C VAL A 68 -7.04 2.09 -5.43
N LEU A 69 -7.11 3.25 -4.78
CA LEU A 69 -7.15 3.38 -3.33
C LEU A 69 -8.48 3.95 -2.87
N ASP A 70 -8.91 3.48 -1.71
CA ASP A 70 -9.97 4.03 -0.88
C ASP A 70 -9.32 4.76 0.28
N VAL A 71 -9.47 6.09 0.25
CA VAL A 71 -8.91 7.02 1.23
C VAL A 71 -9.62 6.95 2.57
N GLN A 72 -10.73 6.21 2.66
CA GLN A 72 -11.34 5.88 3.95
C GLN A 72 -11.75 7.10 4.78
N GLN A 73 -12.26 8.17 4.13
CA GLN A 73 -12.51 9.49 4.74
C GLN A 73 -13.36 9.48 6.03
N LEU A 74 -14.27 8.51 6.18
CA LEU A 74 -15.16 8.39 7.36
C LEU A 74 -14.73 7.27 8.32
N THR A 75 -13.62 6.60 8.04
CA THR A 75 -13.12 5.47 8.83
C THR A 75 -12.53 6.02 10.12
N GLY A 76 -13.34 6.02 11.17
CA GLY A 76 -13.03 6.66 12.45
C GLY A 76 -14.19 7.47 13.02
N ALA A 77 -15.20 7.85 12.22
CA ALA A 77 -16.40 8.49 12.75
C ALA A 77 -17.43 7.45 13.22
N TYR A 78 -17.73 6.44 12.39
CA TYR A 78 -18.79 5.46 12.69
C TYR A 78 -18.42 4.37 13.69
N LYS A 79 -17.13 4.18 13.99
CA LYS A 79 -16.70 3.21 15.03
C LYS A 79 -16.84 3.74 16.45
N PHE A 80 -17.05 5.05 16.64
CA PHE A 80 -17.26 5.66 17.96
C PHE A 80 -18.74 5.88 18.28
N PHE A 81 -19.64 5.66 17.32
CA PHE A 81 -21.10 5.77 17.50
C PHE A 81 -21.82 4.41 17.47
N SER A 82 -21.10 3.32 17.73
CA SER A 82 -21.67 1.97 17.91
C SER A 82 -21.07 1.28 19.12
#